data_AF-K1XS44-F1
#
_entry.id   AF-K1XS44-F1
#
_cell.length_a   1.000
_cell.length_b   1.000
_cell.length_c   1.000
_cell.angle_alpha   90.00
_cell.angle_beta   90.00
_cell.angle_gamma   90.00
#
_symmetry.space_group_name_H-M   'P 1'
#
loop_
_entity.id
_entity.type
_entity.pdbx_description
1 polymer ?
#
loop_
_entity_poly.entity_id
_entity_poly.type
_entity_poly.pdbx_seq_one_letter_code
_entity_poly.pdbx_strand_id
1 'polypeptide(L)'
;MIVPFRSSQIVGLVWQIDQFTSADQVSRKLKSITQLIDQTEFIDLNLRRLIDWVAEYYITPRPTVLASAIPELFYRLNRRARPVKILSQNQNQAQQLILAPYLNYPRMDQLRSRSDFIEYSQSLSHQEQIQIWQKVASGEQVVVFGTYQPVYLPFKNLRQITIFEPENDLFKYEQNPKVHISVVAKKLAEIHGSKLVIKSYASFSSSSSSIQVANISS
;
A
#
# COMPACT_ATOMS: atom_id res chain seq x y z
N MET A 1 6.70 -9.57 15.71
CA MET A 1 6.92 -10.27 17.00
C MET A 1 6.61 -11.76 16.86
N ILE A 2 7.21 -12.61 17.68
CA ILE A 2 6.85 -14.03 17.80
C ILE A 2 5.93 -14.19 19.01
N VAL A 3 4.79 -14.84 18.82
CA VAL A 3 3.80 -15.08 19.89
C VAL A 3 3.39 -16.55 19.96
N PRO A 4 3.10 -17.08 21.16
CA PRO A 4 2.59 -18.44 21.32
C PRO A 4 1.11 -18.51 20.93
N PHE A 5 0.78 -19.31 19.92
CA PHE A 5 -0.59 -19.52 19.46
C PHE A 5 -0.95 -21.01 19.51
N ARG A 6 -1.85 -21.38 20.42
CA ARG A 6 -2.14 -22.79 20.78
C ARG A 6 -0.83 -23.54 21.08
N SER A 7 -0.50 -24.58 20.30
CA SER A 7 0.69 -25.42 20.43
C SER A 7 1.87 -24.96 19.55
N SER A 8 1.72 -23.88 18.76
CA SER A 8 2.76 -23.39 17.85
C SER A 8 3.21 -21.97 18.20
N GLN A 9 4.31 -21.54 17.56
CA GLN A 9 4.74 -20.14 17.56
C GLN A 9 4.48 -19.55 16.18
N ILE A 10 3.94 -18.33 16.14
CA ILE A 10 3.63 -17.62 14.91
C ILE A 10 4.22 -16.21 14.93
N VAL A 11 4.42 -15.64 13.74
CA VAL A 11 4.73 -14.21 13.61
C VAL A 11 3.43 -13.43 13.70
N GLY A 12 3.39 -12.51 14.66
CA GLY A 12 2.36 -11.50 14.79
C GLY A 12 2.92 -10.10 14.48
N LEU A 13 2.06 -9.24 13.97
CA LEU A 13 2.29 -7.81 13.88
C LEU A 13 1.50 -7.12 15.00
N VAL A 14 2.15 -6.23 15.74
CA VAL A 14 1.47 -5.41 16.75
C VAL A 14 0.70 -4.34 16.00
N TRP A 15 -0.63 -4.36 16.07
CA TRP A 15 -1.45 -3.32 15.47
C TRP A 15 -1.46 -2.10 16.39
N GLN A 16 -1.87 -2.27 17.65
CA GLN A 16 -2.03 -1.21 18.64
C GLN A 16 -1.46 -1.64 19.98
N ILE A 17 -1.00 -0.67 20.76
CA ILE A 17 -0.62 -0.85 22.15
C ILE A 17 -1.55 0.02 22.99
N ASP A 18 -2.36 -0.62 23.82
CA ASP A 18 -3.25 0.04 24.77
C ASP A 18 -2.69 -0.07 26.19
N GLN A 19 -2.88 0.98 26.99
CA GLN A 19 -2.60 0.92 28.41
C GLN A 19 -3.78 0.26 29.13
N PHE A 20 -3.51 -0.80 29.87
CA PHE A 20 -4.52 -1.51 30.65
C PHE A 20 -4.29 -1.28 32.15
N THR A 21 -5.38 -1.14 32.90
CA THR A 21 -5.35 -1.10 34.36
C THR A 21 -5.01 -2.48 34.94
N SER A 22 -4.43 -2.52 36.15
CA SER A 22 -4.03 -3.77 36.82
C SER A 22 -5.18 -4.77 36.99
N ALA A 23 -6.44 -4.29 37.08
CA ALA A 23 -7.64 -5.14 37.15
C ALA A 23 -7.96 -5.85 35.82
N ASP A 24 -7.63 -5.25 34.67
CA ASP A 24 -7.88 -5.84 33.34
C ASP A 24 -6.90 -6.97 33.00
N GLN A 25 -5.68 -6.91 33.55
CA GLN A 25 -4.67 -7.93 33.34
C GLN A 25 -4.98 -9.26 34.05
N VAL A 26 -5.68 -9.22 35.19
CA VAL A 26 -6.03 -10.43 35.96
C VAL A 26 -7.21 -11.17 35.34
N SER A 27 -8.18 -10.45 34.76
CA SER A 27 -9.36 -11.06 34.13
C SER A 27 -9.06 -11.72 32.78
N ARG A 28 -8.07 -11.20 32.04
CA ARG A 28 -7.65 -11.72 30.73
C ARG A 28 -6.40 -12.59 30.92
N LYS A 29 -6.50 -13.90 30.67
CA LYS A 29 -5.34 -14.83 30.62
C LYS A 29 -4.44 -14.54 29.41
N LEU A 30 -3.79 -13.38 29.40
CA LEU A 30 -2.90 -12.94 28.32
C LEU A 30 -1.58 -13.71 28.39
N LYS A 31 -1.11 -14.17 27.23
CA LYS A 31 0.22 -14.78 27.10
C LYS A 31 1.25 -13.68 26.78
N SER A 32 2.43 -13.78 27.36
CA SER A 32 3.55 -12.89 27.03
C SER A 32 4.03 -13.09 25.59
N ILE A 33 4.52 -12.01 24.98
CA ILE A 33 5.20 -12.04 23.68
C ILE A 33 6.53 -12.78 23.86
N THR A 34 6.82 -13.76 23.00
CA THR A 34 8.05 -14.56 23.11
C THR A 34 9.28 -13.76 22.68
N GLN A 35 9.17 -13.02 21.58
CA GLN A 35 10.29 -12.29 21.00
C GLN A 35 9.80 -11.09 20.17
N LEU A 36 10.46 -9.94 20.30
CA LEU A 36 10.35 -8.84 19.35
C LEU A 36 11.32 -9.07 18.19
N ILE A 37 10.80 -9.06 16.95
CA ILE A 37 11.59 -9.33 15.73
C ILE A 37 12.15 -8.03 15.16
N ASP A 38 11.37 -6.96 15.24
CA ASP A 38 11.70 -5.63 14.76
C ASP A 38 11.07 -4.61 15.72
N GLN A 39 11.71 -3.45 15.84
CA GLN A 39 11.24 -2.30 16.63
C GLN A 39 10.87 -1.11 15.73
N THR A 40 11.11 -1.20 14.42
CA THR A 40 10.74 -0.16 13.47
C THR A 40 9.28 -0.27 13.07
N GLU A 41 8.59 0.86 12.99
CA GLU A 41 7.22 0.93 12.51
C GLU A 41 7.18 0.55 11.03
N PHE A 42 6.71 -0.66 10.76
CA PHE A 42 6.65 -1.20 9.42
C PHE A 42 5.52 -0.59 8.57
N ILE A 43 4.48 -0.08 9.24
CA ILE A 43 3.26 0.45 8.64
C ILE A 43 3.05 1.82 9.26
N ASP A 44 3.09 2.87 8.44
CA ASP A 44 2.80 4.20 8.93
C ASP A 44 1.30 4.41 9.20
N LEU A 45 0.99 5.55 9.83
CA LEU A 45 -0.37 5.89 10.21
C LEU A 45 -1.33 5.97 9.01
N ASN A 46 -0.88 6.43 7.85
CA ASN A 46 -1.75 6.62 6.68
C ASN A 46 -2.12 5.27 6.05
N LEU A 47 -1.13 4.40 5.85
CA LEU A 47 -1.37 3.04 5.37
C LEU A 47 -2.22 2.26 6.36
N ARG A 48 -1.99 2.43 7.67
CA ARG A 48 -2.79 1.81 8.73
C ARG A 48 -4.25 2.23 8.67
N ARG A 49 -4.51 3.53 8.54
CA ARG A 49 -5.87 4.09 8.38
C ARG A 49 -6.56 3.55 7.13
N LEU A 50 -5.83 3.40 6.02
CA LEU A 50 -6.40 2.82 4.80
C LEU A 50 -6.77 1.35 5.02
N ILE A 51 -5.88 0.55 5.63
CA ILE A 51 -6.13 -0.86 5.90
C ILE A 51 -7.35 -1.04 6.82
N ASP A 52 -7.44 -0.26 7.90
CA ASP A 52 -8.60 -0.28 8.80
C ASP A 52 -9.88 0.08 8.05
N TRP A 53 -9.86 1.16 7.26
CA TRP A 53 -11.02 1.58 6.49
C TRP A 53 -11.46 0.54 5.46
N VAL A 54 -10.53 -0.09 4.73
CA VAL A 54 -10.86 -1.15 3.76
C VAL A 54 -11.47 -2.35 4.47
N ALA A 55 -10.89 -2.76 5.61
CA ALA A 55 -11.41 -3.88 6.40
C ALA A 55 -12.85 -3.63 6.87
N GLU A 56 -13.13 -2.41 7.32
CA GLU A 56 -14.47 -2.00 7.79
C GLU A 56 -15.46 -1.86 6.63
N TYR A 57 -15.09 -1.13 5.56
CA TYR A 57 -15.97 -0.84 4.43
C TYR A 57 -16.35 -2.10 3.65
N TYR A 58 -15.40 -3.01 3.43
CA TYR A 58 -15.63 -4.26 2.69
C TYR A 58 -15.90 -5.46 3.61
N ILE A 59 -16.08 -5.24 4.91
CA ILE A 59 -16.38 -6.28 5.90
C ILE A 59 -15.43 -7.47 5.74
N THR A 60 -14.13 -7.16 5.66
CA THR A 60 -13.07 -8.14 5.41
C THR A 60 -12.10 -8.14 6.59
N PRO A 61 -11.59 -9.31 7.03
CA PRO A 61 -10.63 -9.35 8.13
C PRO A 61 -9.41 -8.48 7.83
N ARG A 62 -9.05 -7.60 8.77
CA ARG A 62 -7.85 -6.74 8.68
C ARG A 62 -6.58 -7.49 8.26
N PRO A 63 -6.26 -8.71 8.78
CA PRO A 63 -5.06 -9.44 8.34
C PRO A 63 -5.06 -9.77 6.84
N THR A 64 -6.24 -9.97 6.24
CA THR A 64 -6.38 -10.24 4.81
C THR A 64 -6.03 -9.00 3.98
N VAL A 65 -6.50 -7.82 4.39
CA VAL A 65 -6.15 -6.54 3.75
C VAL A 65 -4.66 -6.24 3.94
N LEU A 66 -4.15 -6.47 5.15
CA LEU A 66 -2.75 -6.29 5.50
C LEU A 66 -1.80 -7.11 4.60
N ALA A 67 -2.16 -8.36 4.31
CA ALA A 67 -1.38 -9.24 3.44
C ALA A 67 -1.32 -8.73 1.98
N SER A 68 -2.28 -7.91 1.54
CA SER A 68 -2.22 -7.25 0.24
C SER A 68 -1.34 -6.00 0.23
N ALA A 69 -1.10 -5.39 1.40
CA ALA A 69 -0.33 -4.15 1.56
C ALA A 69 1.16 -4.38 1.81
N ILE A 70 1.50 -5.56 2.32
CA ILE A 70 2.87 -5.88 2.74
C ILE A 70 3.39 -7.04 1.90
N PRO A 71 4.57 -6.92 1.26
CA PRO A 71 5.15 -8.05 0.55
C PRO A 71 5.40 -9.24 1.48
N GLU A 72 5.11 -10.46 1.03
CA GLU A 72 5.07 -11.68 1.88
C GLU A 72 6.36 -11.88 2.70
N LEU A 73 7.51 -11.57 2.11
CA LEU A 73 8.81 -11.79 2.74
C LEU A 73 9.06 -10.92 3.99
N PHE A 74 8.28 -9.87 4.23
CA PHE A 74 8.40 -9.06 5.45
C PHE A 74 7.90 -9.79 6.70
N TYR A 75 6.94 -10.70 6.57
CA TYR A 75 6.34 -11.41 7.71
C TYR A 75 6.48 -12.93 7.64
N ARG A 76 7.07 -13.48 6.58
CA ARG A 76 7.35 -14.92 6.49
C ARG A 76 8.46 -15.33 7.45
N LEU A 77 8.17 -16.29 8.34
CA LEU A 77 9.15 -16.97 9.19
C LEU A 77 10.17 -17.73 8.34
N ASN A 78 11.23 -17.06 7.93
CA ASN A 78 12.43 -17.73 7.44
C ASN A 78 13.51 -17.58 8.52
N ARG A 79 14.16 -18.68 8.93
CA ARG A 79 15.32 -18.65 9.84
C ARG A 79 16.50 -17.78 9.31
N ARG A 80 16.40 -17.31 8.07
CA ARG A 80 17.34 -16.41 7.38
C ARG A 80 16.70 -15.07 6.96
N ALA A 81 15.44 -14.81 7.32
CA ALA A 81 14.79 -13.53 7.05
C ALA A 81 15.56 -12.45 7.79
N ARG A 82 16.29 -11.63 7.04
CA ARG A 82 16.90 -10.42 7.58
C ARG A 82 15.75 -9.44 7.80
N PRO A 83 15.66 -8.78 8.97
CA PRO A 83 14.74 -7.66 9.12
C PRO A 83 15.00 -6.71 7.97
N VAL A 84 13.96 -6.44 7.18
CA VAL A 84 14.08 -5.54 6.04
C VAL A 84 14.31 -4.17 6.65
N LYS A 85 15.54 -3.68 6.58
CA LYS A 85 15.87 -2.33 7.02
C LYS A 85 15.01 -1.37 6.19
N ILE A 86 14.03 -0.74 6.82
CA ILE A 86 13.46 0.49 6.30
C ILE A 86 14.60 1.50 6.41
N LEU A 87 15.20 1.82 5.27
CA LEU A 87 16.25 2.83 5.23
C LEU A 87 15.62 4.13 5.70
N SER A 88 16.07 4.65 6.84
CA SER A 88 15.74 5.98 7.33
C SER A 88 16.23 7.01 6.31
N GLN A 89 15.40 7.28 5.31
CA GLN A 89 15.58 8.39 4.41
C GLN A 89 14.23 9.10 4.42
N ASN A 90 14.15 10.22 5.14
CA ASN A 90 13.00 11.13 5.12
C ASN A 90 13.08 11.98 3.87
N GLN A 91 13.04 11.36 2.69
CA GLN A 91 12.79 12.14 1.50
C GLN A 91 11.31 12.52 1.57
N ASN A 92 11.00 13.81 1.55
CA ASN A 92 9.61 14.28 1.56
C ASN A 92 9.22 14.77 0.16
N GLN A 93 9.68 14.04 -0.86
CA GLN A 93 9.52 14.44 -2.26
C GLN A 93 8.11 14.08 -2.75
N ALA A 94 7.63 14.81 -3.76
CA ALA A 94 6.30 14.58 -4.30
C ALA A 94 6.20 13.19 -4.93
N GLN A 95 5.22 12.40 -4.50
CA GLN A 95 4.92 11.08 -5.05
C GLN A 95 3.59 11.10 -5.80
N GLN A 96 3.47 10.30 -6.85
CA GLN A 96 2.25 10.18 -7.64
C GLN A 96 1.88 8.72 -7.87
N LEU A 97 0.57 8.47 -7.92
CA LEU A 97 0.00 7.17 -8.25
C LEU A 97 -0.88 7.28 -9.49
N ILE A 98 -0.69 6.36 -10.43
CA ILE A 98 -1.48 6.23 -11.64
C ILE A 98 -2.08 4.83 -11.66
N LEU A 99 -3.41 4.76 -11.78
CA LEU A 99 -4.17 3.53 -11.83
C LEU A 99 -4.88 3.41 -13.16
N ALA A 100 -4.74 2.26 -13.80
CA ALA A 100 -5.47 1.89 -15.01
C ALA A 100 -5.98 0.46 -14.92
N PRO A 101 -6.97 0.07 -15.74
CA PRO A 101 -7.52 -1.30 -15.72
C PRO A 101 -6.52 -2.40 -16.10
N TYR A 102 -5.46 -2.07 -16.85
CA TYR A 102 -4.42 -3.00 -17.32
C TYR A 102 -3.08 -2.27 -17.54
N LEU A 103 -1.96 -3.00 -17.57
CA LEU A 103 -0.60 -2.42 -17.61
C LEU A 103 -0.20 -1.86 -18.98
N ASN A 104 -0.63 -2.50 -20.07
CA ASN A 104 -0.40 -2.01 -21.43
C ASN A 104 -1.38 -0.89 -21.80
N TYR A 105 -1.66 0.02 -20.87
CA TYR A 105 -2.61 1.11 -21.08
C TYR A 105 -2.06 2.11 -22.11
N PRO A 106 -2.87 2.57 -23.07
CA PRO A 106 -2.40 3.48 -24.12
C PRO A 106 -1.73 4.75 -23.56
N ARG A 107 -0.75 5.26 -24.31
CA ARG A 107 -0.04 6.53 -24.03
C ARG A 107 0.83 6.52 -22.76
N MET A 108 1.08 5.36 -22.15
CA MET A 108 2.04 5.21 -21.04
C MET A 108 3.51 5.30 -21.49
N ASP A 109 3.80 5.11 -22.78
CA ASP A 109 5.17 5.08 -23.31
C ASP A 109 5.95 6.38 -23.01
N GLN A 110 5.26 7.52 -22.98
CA GLN A 110 5.86 8.82 -22.62
C GLN A 110 6.33 8.87 -21.17
N LEU A 111 5.71 8.10 -20.27
CA LEU A 111 6.09 8.04 -18.86
C LEU A 111 7.16 6.99 -18.61
N ARG A 112 7.18 5.90 -19.40
CA ARG A 112 8.18 4.82 -19.28
C ARG A 112 9.62 5.29 -19.47
N SER A 113 9.84 6.41 -20.15
CA SER A 113 11.18 7.00 -20.34
C SER A 113 11.67 7.81 -19.14
N ARG A 114 10.80 8.13 -18.17
CA ARG A 114 11.18 8.88 -16.97
C ARG A 114 11.92 7.97 -15.99
N SER A 115 12.98 8.50 -15.35
CA SER A 115 13.75 7.77 -14.35
C SER A 115 13.00 7.51 -13.03
N ASP A 116 11.98 8.31 -12.73
CA ASP A 116 11.14 8.18 -11.54
C ASP A 116 9.87 7.34 -11.77
N PHE A 117 9.63 6.86 -12.99
CA PHE A 117 8.48 6.04 -13.32
C PHE A 117 8.71 4.58 -12.94
N ILE A 118 7.73 3.98 -12.28
CA ILE A 118 7.78 2.60 -11.81
C ILE A 118 6.47 1.91 -12.17
N GLU A 119 6.54 0.83 -12.93
CA GLU A 119 5.41 -0.06 -13.11
C GLU A 119 5.37 -1.09 -11.99
N TYR A 120 4.23 -1.20 -11.32
CA TYR A 120 4.00 -2.15 -10.25
C TYR A 120 2.88 -3.11 -10.64
N SER A 121 3.21 -4.41 -10.65
CA SER A 121 2.29 -5.47 -11.02
C SER A 121 2.53 -6.76 -10.24
N GLN A 122 1.59 -7.69 -10.37
CA GLN A 122 1.69 -9.02 -9.77
C GLN A 122 2.79 -9.89 -10.40
N SER A 123 3.28 -9.56 -11.60
CA SER A 123 4.34 -10.33 -12.26
C SER A 123 5.74 -10.03 -11.73
N LEU A 124 5.90 -8.96 -10.94
CA LEU A 124 7.16 -8.63 -10.29
C LEU A 124 7.57 -9.72 -9.29
N SER A 125 8.87 -9.99 -9.24
CA SER A 125 9.44 -10.85 -8.21
C SER A 125 9.28 -10.25 -6.82
N HIS A 126 9.35 -11.10 -5.79
CA HIS A 126 9.30 -10.64 -4.40
C HIS A 126 10.38 -9.59 -4.08
N GLN A 127 11.58 -9.73 -4.67
CA GLN A 127 12.66 -8.76 -4.45
C GLN A 127 12.35 -7.40 -5.06
N GLU A 128 11.79 -7.36 -6.27
CA GLU A 128 11.38 -6.11 -6.93
C GLU A 128 10.25 -5.43 -6.18
N GLN A 129 9.22 -6.18 -5.74
CA GLN A 129 8.13 -5.64 -4.92
C GLN A 129 8.66 -5.02 -3.62
N ILE A 130 9.62 -5.66 -2.95
CA ILE A 130 10.26 -5.13 -1.74
C ILE A 130 11.04 -3.85 -2.04
N GLN A 131 11.82 -3.82 -3.12
CA GLN A 131 12.59 -2.63 -3.49
C GLN A 131 11.68 -1.44 -3.79
N ILE A 132 10.60 -1.64 -4.55
CA ILE A 132 9.64 -0.58 -4.83
C ILE A 132 8.93 -0.14 -3.55
N TRP A 133 8.50 -1.09 -2.71
CA TRP A 133 7.88 -0.79 -1.43
C TRP A 133 8.79 0.07 -0.55
N GLN A 134 10.08 -0.28 -0.44
CA GLN A 134 11.08 0.49 0.31
C GLN A 134 11.31 1.88 -0.28
N LYS A 135 11.34 1.99 -1.62
CA LYS A 135 11.51 3.26 -2.33
C LYS A 135 10.32 4.20 -2.14
N VAL A 136 9.10 3.67 -2.11
CA VAL A 136 7.91 4.45 -1.80
C VAL A 136 7.92 4.86 -0.32
N ALA A 137 8.28 3.93 0.58
CA ALA A 137 8.35 4.15 2.02
C ALA A 137 9.40 5.18 2.43
N SER A 138 10.49 5.32 1.68
CA SER A 138 11.51 6.36 1.88
C SER A 138 11.05 7.75 1.46
N GLY A 139 9.89 7.87 0.79
CA GLY A 139 9.36 9.14 0.30
C GLY A 139 10.19 9.77 -0.82
N GLU A 140 11.00 8.96 -1.53
CA GLU A 140 11.68 9.37 -2.76
C GLU A 140 10.65 9.72 -3.84
N GLN A 141 11.01 10.65 -4.73
CA GLN A 141 10.20 11.05 -5.87
C GLN A 141 9.96 9.83 -6.78
N VAL A 142 8.69 9.46 -6.91
CA VAL A 142 8.26 8.34 -7.74
C VAL A 142 6.91 8.62 -8.39
N VAL A 143 6.76 8.11 -9.60
CA VAL A 143 5.48 7.99 -10.31
C VAL A 143 5.18 6.51 -10.44
N VAL A 144 4.34 5.99 -9.56
CA VAL A 144 3.96 4.57 -9.58
C VAL A 144 2.76 4.39 -10.49
N PHE A 145 2.84 3.45 -11.42
CA PHE A 145 1.76 3.03 -12.30
C PHE A 145 1.41 1.56 -12.05
N GLY A 146 0.13 1.24 -11.98
CA GLY A 146 -0.31 -0.15 -11.98
C GLY A 146 -1.82 -0.30 -11.93
N THR A 147 -2.29 -1.49 -11.57
CA THR A 147 -3.70 -1.86 -11.66
C THR A 147 -4.39 -1.93 -10.30
N TYR A 148 -3.88 -2.79 -9.41
CA TYR A 148 -4.57 -3.13 -8.14
C TYR A 148 -3.76 -2.74 -6.89
N GLN A 149 -2.70 -3.50 -6.62
CA GLN A 149 -1.91 -3.44 -5.39
C GLN A 149 -1.24 -2.10 -5.08
N PRO A 150 -0.87 -1.23 -6.06
CA PRO A 150 -0.19 0.02 -5.76
C PRO A 150 -0.92 0.96 -4.81
N VAL A 151 -2.25 0.85 -4.67
CA VAL A 151 -3.02 1.62 -3.67
C VAL A 151 -2.62 1.33 -2.23
N TYR A 152 -1.94 0.22 -1.98
CA TYR A 152 -1.49 -0.16 -0.64
C TYR A 152 0.00 0.11 -0.40
N LEU A 153 0.69 0.78 -1.33
CA LEU A 153 2.08 1.19 -1.10
C LEU A 153 2.15 2.29 -0.02
N PRO A 154 3.21 2.32 0.81
CA PRO A 154 3.33 3.20 1.97
C PRO A 154 3.79 4.61 1.58
N PHE A 155 2.99 5.32 0.79
CA PHE A 155 3.33 6.67 0.34
C PHE A 155 3.52 7.63 1.52
N LYS A 156 4.48 8.55 1.42
CA LYS A 156 4.76 9.59 2.44
C LYS A 156 4.17 10.93 2.05
N ASN A 157 4.40 11.37 0.81
CA ASN A 157 3.95 12.66 0.28
C ASN A 157 3.23 12.46 -1.06
N LEU A 158 2.15 11.67 -1.04
CA LEU A 158 1.31 11.42 -2.19
C LEU A 158 0.59 12.72 -2.58
N ARG A 159 1.01 13.36 -3.67
CA ARG A 159 0.44 14.65 -4.12
C ARG A 159 -0.71 14.47 -5.10
N GLN A 160 -0.68 13.41 -5.89
CA GLN A 160 -1.69 13.16 -6.91
C GLN A 160 -1.96 11.66 -7.09
N ILE A 161 -3.24 11.33 -7.26
CA ILE A 161 -3.71 10.04 -7.76
C ILE A 161 -4.47 10.27 -9.05
N THR A 162 -4.10 9.55 -10.11
CA THR A 162 -4.81 9.57 -11.40
C THR A 162 -5.47 8.21 -11.62
N ILE A 163 -6.77 8.18 -11.88
CA ILE A 163 -7.52 6.95 -12.13
C ILE A 163 -8.11 7.02 -13.54
N PHE A 164 -7.65 6.12 -14.40
CA PHE A 164 -8.21 5.92 -15.74
C PHE A 164 -9.38 4.94 -15.67
N GLU A 165 -10.51 5.28 -16.29
CA GLU A 165 -11.71 4.44 -16.39
C GLU A 165 -12.18 3.86 -15.02
N PRO A 166 -12.50 4.72 -14.03
CA PRO A 166 -12.77 4.28 -12.66
C PRO A 166 -13.99 3.35 -12.50
N GLU A 167 -14.86 3.27 -13.51
CA GLU A 167 -16.06 2.41 -13.56
C GLU A 167 -15.80 1.08 -14.28
N ASN A 168 -14.59 0.84 -14.80
CA ASN A 168 -14.26 -0.38 -15.51
C ASN A 168 -14.31 -1.58 -14.54
N ASP A 169 -15.04 -2.63 -14.92
CA ASP A 169 -15.19 -3.85 -14.11
C ASP A 169 -13.86 -4.53 -13.77
N LEU A 170 -12.81 -4.30 -14.57
CA LEU A 170 -11.45 -4.76 -14.27
C LEU A 170 -10.86 -4.09 -13.01
N PHE A 171 -11.48 -3.08 -12.41
CA PHE A 171 -11.09 -2.61 -11.08
C PHE A 171 -11.71 -3.39 -9.93
N LYS A 172 -12.62 -4.34 -10.21
CA LYS A 172 -13.11 -5.30 -9.21
C LYS A 172 -12.04 -6.37 -9.02
N TYR A 173 -11.36 -6.33 -7.89
CA TYR A 173 -10.42 -7.37 -7.51
C TYR A 173 -11.19 -8.49 -6.83
N GLU A 174 -11.37 -9.63 -7.51
CA GLU A 174 -12.17 -10.75 -7.03
C GLU A 174 -11.45 -11.68 -6.03
N GLN A 175 -10.14 -11.50 -5.86
CA GLN A 175 -9.38 -12.20 -4.82
C GLN A 175 -9.51 -11.45 -3.49
N ASN A 176 -9.32 -12.15 -2.37
CA ASN A 176 -9.44 -11.54 -1.06
C ASN A 176 -8.27 -10.56 -0.79
N PRO A 177 -8.54 -9.32 -0.34
CA PRO A 177 -9.85 -8.72 -0.07
C PRO A 177 -10.60 -8.35 -1.37
N LYS A 178 -11.89 -8.71 -1.44
CA LYS A 178 -12.72 -8.36 -2.60
C LYS A 178 -13.06 -6.88 -2.56
N VAL A 179 -12.40 -6.09 -3.41
CA VAL A 179 -12.50 -4.62 -3.37
C VAL A 179 -12.68 -4.02 -4.75
N HIS A 180 -13.26 -2.82 -4.78
CA HIS A 180 -13.22 -1.95 -5.95
C HIS A 180 -12.06 -0.97 -5.80
N ILE A 181 -11.03 -1.10 -6.63
CA ILE A 181 -9.78 -0.33 -6.48
C ILE A 181 -10.02 1.18 -6.63
N SER A 182 -10.91 1.62 -7.53
CA SER A 182 -11.21 3.04 -7.67
C SER A 182 -11.80 3.66 -6.38
N VAL A 183 -12.52 2.86 -5.58
CA VAL A 183 -13.08 3.28 -4.29
C VAL A 183 -11.97 3.35 -3.23
N VAL A 184 -11.07 2.36 -3.20
CA VAL A 184 -9.89 2.39 -2.31
C VAL A 184 -8.98 3.56 -2.63
N ALA A 185 -8.74 3.85 -3.92
CA ALA A 185 -7.92 4.96 -4.38
C ALA A 185 -8.52 6.33 -4.01
N LYS A 186 -9.85 6.49 -4.09
CA LYS A 186 -10.54 7.69 -3.60
C LYS A 186 -10.31 7.90 -2.11
N LYS A 187 -10.40 6.82 -1.30
CA LYS A 187 -10.10 6.92 0.13
C LYS A 187 -8.64 7.24 0.41
N LEU A 188 -7.71 6.63 -0.33
CA LEU A 188 -6.28 6.93 -0.22
C LEU A 188 -6.02 8.43 -0.50
N ALA A 189 -6.65 9.00 -1.53
CA ALA A 189 -6.54 10.43 -1.81
C ALA A 189 -7.04 11.30 -0.64
N GLU A 190 -8.16 10.93 0.00
CA GLU A 190 -8.69 11.62 1.18
C GLU A 190 -7.71 11.56 2.36
N ILE A 191 -7.17 10.37 2.65
CA ILE A 191 -6.22 10.16 3.76
C ILE A 191 -4.97 11.01 3.60
N HIS A 192 -4.46 11.14 2.36
CA HIS A 192 -3.25 11.92 2.07
C HIS A 192 -3.53 13.40 1.74
N GLY A 193 -4.79 13.81 1.59
CA GLY A 193 -5.12 15.14 1.04
C GLY A 193 -4.61 15.35 -0.39
N SER A 194 -4.48 14.27 -1.16
CA SER A 194 -3.93 14.29 -2.52
C SER A 194 -4.94 14.81 -3.55
N LYS A 195 -4.45 15.44 -4.62
CA LYS A 195 -5.28 15.75 -5.79
C LYS A 195 -5.74 14.45 -6.46
N LEU A 196 -7.05 14.26 -6.61
CA LEU A 196 -7.63 13.16 -7.37
C LEU A 196 -7.97 13.61 -8.80
N VAL A 197 -7.44 12.91 -9.80
CA VAL A 197 -7.74 13.15 -11.23
C VAL A 197 -8.40 11.91 -11.79
N ILE A 198 -9.63 12.06 -12.29
CA ILE A 198 -10.39 10.97 -12.91
C ILE A 198 -10.38 11.17 -14.43
N LYS A 199 -10.09 10.11 -15.18
CA LYS A 199 -10.05 10.09 -16.64
C LYS A 199 -10.99 9.01 -17.16
N SER A 200 -12.26 9.35 -17.31
CA SER A 200 -13.27 8.45 -17.89
C SER A 200 -13.15 8.41 -19.42
N TYR A 201 -13.63 7.33 -20.05
CA TYR A 201 -13.60 7.16 -21.51
C TYR A 201 -14.27 8.34 -22.26
N ALA A 202 -15.33 8.91 -21.71
CA ALA A 202 -16.00 10.10 -22.25
C ALA A 202 -15.12 11.37 -22.26
N SER A 203 -14.11 11.42 -21.39
CA SER A 203 -13.12 12.50 -21.34
C SER A 203 -11.97 12.30 -22.34
N PHE A 204 -11.79 11.07 -22.86
CA PHE A 204 -10.76 10.74 -23.86
C PHE A 204 -11.15 11.14 -25.28
N SER A 205 -12.44 11.10 -25.64
CA SER A 205 -12.92 11.48 -26.97
C SER A 205 -12.96 13.00 -27.19
N SER A 206 -13.03 13.78 -26.11
CA SER A 206 -13.11 15.25 -26.14
C SER A 206 -11.76 15.95 -25.92
N SER A 207 -10.72 15.21 -25.50
CA SER A 207 -9.43 15.78 -25.12
C SER A 207 -8.28 15.12 -25.90
N SER A 208 -7.75 15.79 -26.91
CA SER A 208 -6.47 15.44 -27.58
C SER A 208 -5.24 15.64 -26.68
N SER A 209 -5.42 15.71 -25.36
CA SER A 209 -4.39 16.09 -24.40
C SER A 209 -3.50 14.89 -24.06
N SER A 210 -2.19 15.06 -24.19
CA SER A 210 -1.17 14.18 -23.63
C SER A 210 -1.42 13.91 -22.14
N ILE A 211 -1.00 12.76 -21.63
CA ILE A 211 -1.03 12.46 -20.19
C ILE A 211 -0.02 13.37 -19.51
N GLN A 212 -0.46 14.56 -19.10
CA GLN A 212 0.34 15.47 -18.30
C GLN A 212 0.29 15.02 -16.85
N VAL A 213 1.30 14.25 -16.45
CA VAL A 213 1.69 14.14 -15.04
C VAL A 213 2.16 15.54 -14.64
N ALA A 214 1.48 16.15 -13.67
CA ALA A 214 1.85 17.49 -13.24
C ALA A 214 3.30 17.45 -12.71
N ASN A 215 4.15 18.38 -13.16
CA ASN A 215 5.43 18.64 -12.50
C ASN A 215 5.11 19.31 -11.16
N ILE A 216 4.85 18.49 -10.14
CA ILE A 216 4.58 19.00 -8.79
C ILE A 216 5.96 19.23 -8.17
N SER A 217 6.43 20.48 -8.22
CA SER A 217 7.65 20.88 -7.52
C SER A 217 7.50 20.64 -6.01
N SER A 218 8.64 20.29 -5.39
CA SER A 218 8.84 19.83 -4.02
C SER A 218 8.00 20.55 -2.96
#